data_AF-V6JT59-F1
#
_entry.id   AF-V6JT59-F1
#
_cell.length_a   1.000
_cell.length_b   1.000
_cell.length_c   1.000
_cell.angle_alpha   90.00
_cell.angle_beta   90.00
_cell.angle_gamma   90.00
#
_symmetry.space_group_name_H-M   'P 1'
#
loop_
_entity.id
_entity.type
_entity.pdbx_description
1 polymer ?
#
loop_
_entity_poly.entity_id
_entity_poly.type
_entity_poly.pdbx_seq_one_letter_code
_entity_poly.pdbx_strand_id
1 'polypeptide(L)' 'MSGTYLFAINHTAGDTKVPLDTPGTELLTGERAAGRLPVPAGAVRVVRLDG' A
#
# COMPACT_ATOMS: atom_id res chain seq x y z
N MET A 1 -13.58 17.17 -1.36
CA MET A 1 -12.30 16.57 -1.80
C MET A 1 -12.50 15.07 -1.89
N SER A 2 -12.35 14.48 -3.07
CA SER A 2 -12.22 13.03 -3.21
C SER A 2 -10.73 12.67 -3.23
N GLY A 3 -10.41 11.41 -2.90
CA GLY A 3 -9.06 10.86 -3.00
C GLY A 3 -9.16 9.37 -3.34
N THR A 4 -8.13 8.84 -3.99
CA THR A 4 -8.05 7.42 -4.33
C THR A 4 -7.27 6.69 -3.24
N TYR A 5 -7.82 5.57 -2.78
CA TYR A 5 -7.22 4.77 -1.72
C TYR A 5 -7.00 3.35 -2.20
N LEU A 6 -5.78 2.84 -2.01
CA LEU A 6 -5.43 1.46 -2.27
C LEU A 6 -5.39 0.68 -0.95
N PHE A 7 -6.09 -0.45 -0.93
CA PHE A 7 -6.05 -1.42 0.17
C PHE A 7 -5.36 -2.67 -0.34
N ALA A 8 -4.19 -2.99 0.21
CA ALA A 8 -3.51 -4.24 -0.09
C ALA A 8 -3.66 -5.18 1.10
N ILE A 9 -4.27 -6.34 0.86
CA ILE A 9 -4.50 -7.37 1.87
C ILE A 9 -3.76 -8.62 1.43
N ASN A 10 -2.74 -9.02 2.19
CA ASN A 10 -1.96 -10.22 1.89
C ASN A 10 -2.48 -11.40 2.73
N HIS A 11 -3.32 -12.24 2.12
CA HIS A 11 -3.82 -13.48 2.74
C HIS A 11 -2.87 -14.68 2.60
N THR A 12 -1.68 -14.49 2.05
CA THR A 12 -0.70 -15.56 1.93
C THR A 12 0.15 -15.67 3.19
N ALA A 13 0.85 -16.79 3.33
CA ALA A 13 1.79 -17.03 4.42
C ALA A 13 3.17 -16.37 4.19
N GLY A 14 3.38 -15.67 3.06
CA GLY A 14 4.65 -15.04 2.71
C GLY A 14 4.52 -13.56 2.39
N ASP A 15 5.62 -12.84 2.50
CA ASP A 15 5.66 -11.41 2.15
C ASP A 15 5.47 -11.19 0.65
N THR A 16 4.69 -10.17 0.29
CA THR A 16 4.38 -9.82 -1.11
C THR A 16 4.73 -8.37 -1.42
N LYS A 17 5.18 -8.10 -2.65
CA LYS A 17 5.47 -6.75 -3.14
C LYS A 17 4.47 -6.34 -4.22
N VAL A 18 3.51 -5.49 -3.85
CA VAL A 18 2.47 -4.98 -4.75
C VAL A 18 3.03 -3.82 -5.58
N PRO A 19 3.00 -3.87 -6.92
CA PRO A 19 3.39 -2.72 -7.73
C PRO A 19 2.41 -1.55 -7.52
N LEU A 20 2.96 -0.33 -7.46
CA LEU A 20 2.19 0.91 -7.37
C LEU A 20 2.45 1.74 -8.62
N ASP A 21 1.41 1.90 -9.45
CA ASP A 21 1.49 2.76 -10.65
C ASP A 21 1.54 4.25 -10.27
N THR A 22 0.83 4.61 -9.21
CA THR A 22 0.84 5.95 -8.63
C THR A 22 1.42 5.87 -7.21
N PRO A 23 2.44 6.67 -6.87
CA PRO A 23 2.93 6.73 -5.50
C PRO A 23 1.91 7.42 -4.57
N GLY A 24 2.09 7.26 -3.26
CA GLY A 24 1.14 7.74 -2.25
C GLY A 24 1.73 7.77 -0.85
N THR A 25 0.88 7.97 0.16
CA THR A 25 1.25 7.89 1.58
C THR A 25 0.64 6.64 2.19
N GLU A 26 1.46 5.79 2.79
CA GLU A 26 0.98 4.66 3.58
C GLU A 26 0.44 5.20 4.92
N LEU A 27 -0.83 4.94 5.20
CA LEU A 27 -1.57 5.65 6.25
C LEU A 27 -1.36 5.07 7.66
N LEU A 28 -0.84 3.85 7.79
CA LEU A 28 -0.57 3.25 9.10
C LEU A 28 0.79 3.71 9.66
N THR A 29 1.69 4.11 8.79
CA THR A 29 3.06 4.52 9.11
C THR A 29 3.32 6.00 8.83
N GLY A 30 2.57 6.61 7.91
CA GLY A 30 2.82 7.96 7.41
C GLY A 30 3.91 8.03 6.34
N GLU A 31 4.53 6.90 6.01
CA GLU A 31 5.67 6.84 5.10
C GLU A 31 5.28 7.01 3.63
N ARG A 32 6.24 7.48 2.83
CA ARG A 32 6.08 7.57 1.38
C ARG A 32 6.08 6.16 0.76
N ALA A 33 5.05 5.83 0.00
CA ALA A 33 4.96 4.59 -0.77
C ALA A 33 5.15 4.87 -2.27
N ALA A 34 6.15 4.24 -2.89
CA ALA A 34 6.43 4.40 -4.31
C ALA A 34 7.03 3.12 -4.92
N GLY A 35 6.74 2.87 -6.20
CA GLY A 35 7.27 1.73 -6.95
C GLY A 35 6.66 0.39 -6.53
N ARG A 36 7.06 -0.15 -5.37
CA ARG A 36 6.51 -1.40 -4.83
C ARG A 36 6.23 -1.29 -3.34
N LEU A 37 5.00 -1.59 -2.95
CA LEU A 37 4.57 -1.64 -1.56
C LEU A 37 4.83 -3.03 -0.98
N PRO A 38 5.72 -3.17 0.03
CA PRO A 38 5.84 -4.41 0.78
C PRO A 38 4.61 -4.60 1.67
N VAL A 39 3.98 -5.77 1.56
CA VAL A 39 2.84 -6.19 2.37
C VAL A 39 3.23 -7.51 3.04
N PRO A 40 3.55 -7.49 4.35
CA PRO A 40 3.94 -8.70 5.06
C PRO A 40 2.86 -9.78 5.03
N ALA A 41 3.25 -11.03 5.27
CA ALA A 41 2.32 -12.15 5.40
C ALA A 41 1.17 -11.83 6.39
N GLY A 42 -0.07 -12.09 5.99
CA GLY A 42 -1.26 -11.83 6.81
C GLY A 42 -1.59 -10.36 7.08
N ALA A 43 -0.81 -9.41 6.54
CA ALA A 43 -0.94 -8.00 6.86
C ALA A 43 -1.81 -7.22 5.86
N VAL A 44 -2.24 -6.04 6.32
CA VAL A 44 -2.87 -5.02 5.50
C VAL A 44 -1.95 -3.80 5.39
N ARG A 45 -2.01 -3.13 4.25
CA ARG A 45 -1.51 -1.77 4.03
C ARG A 45 -2.60 -0.92 3.41
N VAL A 46 -2.63 0.36 3.78
CA VAL A 46 -3.56 1.33 3.21
C VAL A 46 -2.75 2.50 2.69
N VAL A 47 -2.89 2.80 1.40
CA VAL A 47 -2.20 3.94 0.77
C VAL A 47 -3.22 4.92 0.25
N ARG A 48 -3.12 6.18 0.66
CA ARG A 48 -3.76 7.27 -0.07
C ARG A 48 -2.87 7.57 -1.28
N LEU A 49 -3.37 7.33 -2.49
CA LEU A 49 -2.64 7.63 -3.71
C LEU A 49 -2.61 9.14 -3.94
N ASP A 50 -1.51 9.63 -4.49
CA ASP A 50 -1.44 10.99 -4.98
C ASP A 50 -2.37 11.17 -6.19
N GLY A 51 -2.91 12.38 -6.36
CA GLY A 51 -3.82 12.74 -7.44
C GLY A 51 -3.67 14.19 -7.85
#